data_AF-A0A7V1HUK8-F1
#
_entry.id   AF-A0A7V1HUK8-F1
#
_cell.length_a   1.000
_cell.length_b   1.000
_cell.length_c   1.000
_cell.angle_alpha   90.00
_cell.angle_beta   90.00
_cell.angle_gamma   90.00
#
_symmetry.space_group_name_H-M   'P 1'
#
loop_
_entity.id
_entity.type
_entity.pdbx_description
1 polymer ?
#
loop_
_entity_poly.entity_id
_entity_poly.type
_entity_poly.pdbx_seq_one_letter_code
_entity_poly.pdbx_strand_id
1 'polypeptide(L)'
;FPTNDNSDNISSFALEQVLYQAGITLSLPLDREIERAGLRQATIRLMQAERDLQRRQDEIIVDARRAVRDMDRARLSIQLQERNIYITQRRQELLNLREDSDLQLKLDAETDLLRARDARDAAIRDLRIAVLDYLLTTGQMRVTADGMFQPLGGMKLIPDETPENHTQPNNTTNESLENADPGPEENSQVIPGDLEETESGPTVQTEGVNVNENQS
;
A
#
# COMPACT_ATOMS: atom_id res chain seq x y z
N PHE A 1 106.23 -37.35 39.39
CA PHE A 1 104.79 -37.64 39.27
C PHE A 1 104.28 -36.98 38.00
N PRO A 2 103.64 -37.71 37.07
CA PRO A 2 102.90 -37.13 35.96
C PRO A 2 101.44 -36.84 36.39
N THR A 3 100.88 -35.74 35.91
CA THR A 3 99.43 -35.57 35.79
C THR A 3 99.18 -34.87 34.46
N ASN A 4 98.66 -35.67 33.53
CA ASN A 4 97.94 -35.22 32.36
C ASN A 4 96.72 -34.44 32.86
N ASP A 5 96.45 -33.24 32.34
CA ASP A 5 95.05 -32.92 32.03
C ASP A 5 94.98 -32.03 30.78
N ASN A 6 94.11 -32.50 29.93
CA ASN A 6 93.65 -31.98 28.67
C ASN A 6 92.54 -30.95 28.97
N SER A 7 92.03 -30.28 27.93
CA SER A 7 90.95 -29.28 28.01
C SER A 7 91.41 -27.94 28.63
N ASP A 8 91.26 -26.78 28.01
CA ASP A 8 90.14 -26.35 27.19
C ASP A 8 90.62 -25.37 26.12
N ASN A 9 90.46 -25.80 24.88
CA ASN A 9 90.46 -24.93 23.71
C ASN A 9 89.09 -24.22 23.66
N ILE A 10 88.83 -23.32 24.62
CA ILE A 10 87.58 -22.54 24.72
C ILE A 10 87.71 -21.21 24.00
N SER A 11 87.83 -21.29 22.68
CA SER A 11 87.13 -20.38 21.77
C SER A 11 87.21 -20.96 20.36
N SER A 12 86.93 -22.26 20.21
CA SER A 12 86.45 -22.76 18.93
C SER A 12 85.12 -22.05 18.66
N PHE A 13 85.11 -21.26 17.61
CA PHE A 13 83.94 -20.55 17.11
C PHE A 13 82.89 -21.59 16.68
N ALA A 14 82.12 -22.11 17.62
CA ALA A 14 80.84 -22.72 17.32
C ALA A 14 79.87 -21.57 17.04
N LEU A 15 80.06 -20.93 15.88
CA LEU A 15 79.04 -20.16 15.21
C LEU A 15 77.95 -21.18 14.87
N GLU A 16 77.03 -21.36 15.82
CA GLU A 16 75.78 -22.08 15.65
C GLU A 16 75.17 -21.60 14.34
N GLN A 17 74.96 -22.54 13.41
CA GLN A 17 74.62 -22.24 12.02
C GLN A 17 73.21 -21.63 11.98
N VAL A 18 73.15 -20.30 12.01
CA VAL A 18 71.91 -19.56 11.77
C VAL A 18 71.67 -19.52 10.26
N LEU A 19 70.85 -20.44 9.77
CA LEU A 19 70.38 -20.46 8.39
C LEU A 19 69.26 -19.43 8.21
N TYR A 20 69.61 -18.23 7.75
CA TYR A 20 68.63 -17.25 7.25
C TYR A 20 68.28 -17.57 5.80
N GLN A 21 67.07 -18.08 5.58
CA GLN A 21 66.54 -18.31 4.25
C GLN A 21 65.56 -17.19 3.88
N ALA A 22 65.97 -16.34 2.93
CA ALA A 22 65.11 -15.37 2.26
C ALA A 22 64.87 -15.87 0.83
N GLY A 23 63.61 -16.08 0.46
CA GLY A 23 63.20 -16.46 -0.89
C GLY A 23 62.39 -15.35 -1.53
N ILE A 24 62.74 -14.97 -2.77
CA ILE A 24 61.94 -14.10 -3.63
C ILE A 24 61.45 -14.97 -4.78
N THR A 25 60.14 -15.21 -4.84
CA THR A 25 59.51 -15.92 -5.95
C THR A 25 59.02 -14.91 -6.99
N LEU A 26 59.61 -14.96 -8.18
CA LEU A 26 59.18 -14.18 -9.34
C LEU A 26 58.60 -15.14 -10.37
N SER A 27 57.28 -15.10 -10.56
CA SER A 27 56.59 -15.82 -11.64
C SER A 27 56.28 -14.86 -12.78
N LEU A 28 56.89 -15.07 -13.95
CA LEU A 28 56.55 -14.34 -15.17
C LEU A 28 55.68 -15.24 -16.07
N PRO A 29 54.42 -14.88 -16.37
CA PRO A 29 53.60 -15.65 -17.28
C PRO A 29 54.15 -15.52 -18.71
N LEU A 30 54.58 -16.64 -19.29
CA LEU A 30 55.07 -16.73 -20.67
C LEU A 30 53.93 -16.74 -21.69
N ASP A 31 52.75 -17.22 -21.30
CA ASP A 31 51.52 -17.12 -22.09
C ASP A 31 50.68 -15.97 -21.56
N ARG A 32 50.27 -15.05 -22.46
CA ARG A 32 49.50 -13.85 -22.13
C ARG A 32 48.06 -13.90 -22.67
N GLU A 33 47.65 -15.03 -23.24
CA GLU A 33 46.32 -15.13 -23.86
C GLU A 33 45.20 -15.09 -22.82
N ILE A 34 45.41 -15.75 -21.67
CA ILE A 34 44.45 -15.79 -20.56
C ILE A 34 44.31 -14.41 -19.92
N GLU A 35 45.41 -13.70 -19.66
CA GLU A 35 45.41 -12.35 -19.10
C GLU A 35 44.76 -11.35 -20.05
N ARG A 36 45.00 -11.48 -21.37
CA ARG A 36 44.34 -10.65 -22.40
C ARG A 36 42.84 -10.94 -22.48
N ALA A 37 42.41 -12.19 -22.28
CA ALA A 37 40.99 -12.53 -22.22
C ALA A 37 40.34 -11.97 -20.95
N GLY A 38 41.01 -12.08 -19.79
CA GLY A 38 40.56 -11.51 -18.52
C GLY A 38 40.43 -9.99 -18.57
N LEU A 39 41.42 -9.29 -19.15
CA LEU A 39 41.36 -7.84 -19.37
C LEU A 39 40.19 -7.46 -20.27
N ARG A 40 40.03 -8.13 -21.42
CA ARG A 40 38.90 -7.89 -22.33
C ARG A 40 37.56 -8.07 -21.62
N GLN A 41 37.41 -9.13 -20.83
CA GLN A 41 36.18 -9.36 -20.08
C GLN A 41 35.92 -8.27 -19.05
N ALA A 42 36.95 -7.80 -18.34
CA ALA A 42 36.82 -6.68 -17.40
C ALA A 42 36.42 -5.37 -18.10
N THR A 43 37.02 -5.06 -19.26
CA THR A 43 36.65 -3.88 -20.07
C THR A 43 35.20 -3.98 -20.56
N ILE A 44 34.76 -5.16 -21.03
CA ILE A 44 33.37 -5.36 -21.45
C ILE A 44 32.41 -5.14 -20.28
N ARG A 45 32.71 -5.69 -19.10
CA ARG A 45 31.87 -5.49 -17.90
C ARG A 45 31.79 -4.02 -17.50
N LEU A 46 32.89 -3.28 -17.58
CA LEU A 46 32.89 -1.84 -17.33
C LEU A 46 31.98 -1.10 -18.32
N MET A 47 32.15 -1.36 -19.62
CA MET A 47 31.29 -0.73 -20.65
C MET A 47 29.81 -1.10 -20.49
N GLN A 48 29.51 -2.33 -20.05
CA GLN A 48 28.14 -2.74 -19.72
C GLN A 48 27.60 -1.95 -18.52
N ALA A 49 28.35 -1.87 -17.44
CA ALA A 49 27.95 -1.12 -16.24
C ALA A 49 27.73 0.37 -16.53
N GLU A 50 28.56 0.99 -17.38
CA GLU A 50 28.38 2.37 -17.84
C GLU A 50 27.09 2.57 -18.63
N ARG A 51 26.79 1.66 -19.57
CA ARG A 51 25.54 1.72 -20.35
C ARG A 51 24.31 1.46 -19.49
N ASP A 52 24.40 0.56 -18.52
CA ASP A 52 23.32 0.27 -17.60
C ASP A 52 23.06 1.46 -16.67
N LEU A 53 24.10 2.16 -16.24
CA LEU A 53 23.98 3.42 -15.48
C LEU A 53 23.28 4.50 -16.31
N GLN A 54 23.69 4.71 -17.56
CA GLN A 54 23.05 5.66 -18.48
C GLN A 54 21.56 5.33 -18.69
N ARG A 55 21.26 4.06 -18.97
CA ARG A 55 19.88 3.60 -19.15
C ARG A 55 19.03 3.84 -17.92
N ARG A 56 19.54 3.50 -16.73
CA ARG A 56 18.83 3.74 -15.46
C ARG A 56 18.56 5.23 -15.22
N GLN A 57 19.50 6.10 -15.57
CA GLN A 57 19.29 7.55 -15.46
C GLN A 57 18.16 8.02 -16.38
N ASP A 58 18.17 7.57 -17.64
CA ASP A 58 17.13 7.93 -18.60
C ASP A 58 15.75 7.40 -18.18
N GLU A 59 15.68 6.15 -17.69
CA GLU A 59 14.47 5.54 -17.13
C GLU A 59 13.90 6.38 -15.98
N ILE A 60 14.74 6.74 -14.99
CA ILE A 60 14.33 7.59 -13.85
C ILE A 60 13.78 8.94 -14.33
N ILE A 61 14.41 9.55 -15.35
CA ILE A 61 13.96 10.83 -15.91
C ILE A 61 12.58 10.69 -16.57
N VAL A 62 12.37 9.62 -17.35
CA VAL A 62 11.10 9.37 -18.03
C VAL A 62 10.00 9.08 -17.01
N ASP A 63 10.30 8.27 -15.99
CA ASP A 63 9.36 7.89 -14.94
C ASP A 63 8.95 9.11 -14.10
N ALA A 64 9.91 9.96 -13.70
CA ALA A 64 9.60 11.17 -12.96
C ALA A 64 8.67 12.11 -13.76
N ARG A 65 8.91 12.25 -15.07
CA ARG A 65 8.02 13.04 -15.94
C ARG A 65 6.65 12.40 -16.12
N ARG A 66 6.57 11.07 -16.15
CA ARG A 66 5.30 10.33 -16.21
C ARG A 66 4.50 10.57 -14.94
N ALA A 67 5.11 10.40 -13.77
CA ALA A 67 4.45 10.61 -12.48
C ALA A 67 3.85 12.03 -12.35
N VAL A 68 4.56 13.07 -12.80
CA VAL A 68 4.02 14.45 -12.83
C VAL A 68 2.78 14.55 -13.72
N ARG A 69 2.82 13.99 -14.94
CA ARG A 69 1.67 14.01 -15.86
C ARG A 69 0.48 13.23 -15.30
N ASP A 70 0.73 12.12 -14.61
CA ASP A 70 -0.32 11.30 -14.04
C ASP A 70 -0.98 12.00 -12.84
N MET A 71 -0.20 12.72 -12.03
CA MET A 71 -0.73 13.62 -11.00
C MET A 71 -1.62 14.72 -11.59
N ASP A 72 -1.20 15.37 -12.68
CA ASP A 72 -1.99 16.41 -13.35
C ASP A 72 -3.28 15.85 -13.96
N ARG A 73 -3.23 14.66 -14.56
CA ARG A 73 -4.42 13.95 -15.06
C ARG A 73 -5.39 13.61 -13.94
N ALA A 74 -4.90 13.13 -12.80
CA ALA A 74 -5.74 12.83 -11.65
C ALA A 74 -6.42 14.11 -11.11
N ARG A 75 -5.71 15.24 -11.05
CA ARG A 75 -6.30 16.54 -10.69
C ARG A 75 -7.42 16.96 -11.64
N LEU A 76 -7.19 16.82 -12.95
CA LEU A 76 -8.21 17.12 -13.96
C LEU A 76 -9.42 16.18 -13.84
N SER A 77 -9.18 14.90 -13.53
CA SER A 77 -10.23 13.92 -13.29
C SER A 77 -11.16 14.35 -12.15
N ILE A 78 -10.62 14.83 -11.04
CA ILE A 78 -11.42 15.35 -9.91
C ILE A 78 -12.33 16.49 -10.38
N GLN A 79 -11.80 17.46 -11.13
CA GLN A 79 -12.60 18.58 -11.64
C GLN A 79 -13.73 18.12 -12.56
N LEU A 80 -13.48 17.11 -13.40
CA LEU A 80 -14.50 16.52 -14.25
C LEU A 80 -15.59 15.82 -13.43
N GLN A 81 -15.22 15.07 -12.38
CA GLN A 81 -16.20 14.39 -11.53
C GLN A 81 -17.01 15.37 -10.69
N GLU A 82 -16.42 16.47 -10.22
CA GLU A 82 -17.16 17.53 -9.55
C GLU A 82 -18.19 18.18 -10.48
N ARG A 83 -17.83 18.38 -11.76
CA ARG A 83 -18.77 18.85 -12.77
C ARG A 83 -19.87 17.83 -13.04
N ASN A 84 -19.54 16.55 -13.06
CA ASN A 84 -20.51 15.47 -13.26
C ASN A 84 -21.53 15.41 -12.10
N ILE A 85 -21.06 15.50 -10.85
CA ILE A 85 -21.94 15.60 -9.67
C ILE A 85 -22.89 16.78 -9.80
N TYR A 86 -22.38 17.96 -10.19
CA TYR A 86 -23.25 19.13 -10.39
C TYR A 86 -24.36 18.87 -11.42
N ILE A 87 -24.03 18.26 -12.55
CA ILE A 87 -25.01 17.94 -13.60
C ILE A 87 -26.06 16.95 -13.08
N THR A 88 -25.63 15.87 -12.43
CA THR A 88 -26.53 14.84 -11.94
C THR A 88 -27.40 15.32 -10.78
N GLN A 89 -26.85 16.17 -9.91
CA GLN A 89 -27.62 16.82 -8.85
C GLN A 89 -28.70 17.74 -9.43
N ARG A 90 -28.39 18.53 -10.47
CA ARG A 90 -29.39 19.35 -11.17
C ARG A 90 -30.47 18.51 -11.85
N ARG A 91 -30.11 17.36 -12.40
CA ARG A 91 -31.08 16.41 -12.98
C ARG A 91 -32.02 15.86 -11.91
N GLN A 92 -31.49 15.44 -10.76
CA GLN A 92 -32.26 14.96 -9.63
C GLN A 92 -33.23 16.05 -9.11
N GLU A 93 -32.73 17.28 -8.92
CA GLU A 93 -33.54 18.44 -8.53
C GLU A 93 -34.69 18.70 -9.53
N LEU A 94 -34.40 18.71 -10.84
CA LEU A 94 -35.41 18.92 -11.88
C LEU A 94 -36.52 17.86 -11.86
N LEU A 95 -36.15 16.59 -11.71
CA LEU A 95 -37.12 15.49 -11.64
C LEU A 95 -37.95 15.52 -10.36
N ASN A 96 -37.37 16.00 -9.25
CA ASN A 96 -38.07 16.18 -7.98
C ASN A 96 -39.08 17.33 -8.04
N LEU A 97 -38.77 18.41 -8.75
CA LEU A 97 -39.67 19.55 -8.97
C LEU A 97 -40.82 19.22 -9.93
N ARG A 98 -40.64 18.23 -10.80
CA ARG A 98 -41.64 17.82 -11.78
C ARG A 98 -42.64 16.82 -11.17
N GLU A 99 -43.91 17.20 -11.18
CA GLU A 99 -45.02 16.44 -10.58
C GLU A 99 -45.38 15.17 -11.37
N ASP A 100 -45.19 15.17 -12.69
CA ASP A 100 -45.48 14.06 -13.60
C ASP A 100 -44.28 13.11 -13.86
N SER A 101 -43.19 13.26 -13.11
CA SER A 101 -42.01 12.40 -13.27
C SER A 101 -42.26 10.97 -12.78
N ASP A 102 -41.95 9.99 -13.63
CA ASP A 102 -41.97 8.56 -13.29
C ASP A 102 -41.04 8.24 -12.10
N LEU A 103 -41.48 7.34 -11.21
CA LEU A 103 -40.71 6.86 -10.06
C LEU A 103 -39.40 6.19 -10.49
N GLN A 104 -39.42 5.45 -11.61
CA GLN A 104 -38.21 4.83 -12.14
C GLN A 104 -37.15 5.89 -12.48
N LEU A 105 -37.55 6.98 -13.15
CA LEU A 105 -36.63 8.06 -13.53
C LEU A 105 -36.05 8.78 -12.31
N LYS A 106 -36.83 8.93 -11.23
CA LYS A 106 -36.32 9.51 -9.97
C LYS A 106 -35.29 8.59 -9.30
N LEU A 107 -35.56 7.29 -9.25
CA LEU A 107 -34.62 6.30 -8.71
C LEU A 107 -33.32 6.22 -9.53
N ASP A 108 -33.43 6.27 -10.85
CA ASP A 108 -32.27 6.30 -11.75
C ASP A 108 -31.42 7.55 -11.50
N ALA A 109 -32.05 8.72 -11.32
CA ALA A 109 -31.33 9.95 -11.02
C ALA A 109 -30.61 9.93 -9.67
N GLU A 110 -31.20 9.31 -8.64
CA GLU A 110 -30.55 9.12 -7.34
C GLU A 110 -29.36 8.16 -7.45
N THR A 111 -29.53 7.06 -8.19
CA THR A 111 -28.46 6.09 -8.44
C THR A 111 -27.31 6.70 -9.23
N ASP A 112 -27.62 7.51 -10.25
CA ASP A 112 -26.62 8.24 -11.02
C ASP A 112 -25.84 9.24 -10.13
N LEU A 113 -26.52 9.91 -9.18
CA LEU A 113 -25.89 10.85 -8.27
C LEU A 113 -24.93 10.14 -7.32
N LEU A 114 -25.34 8.99 -6.78
CA LEU A 114 -24.48 8.14 -5.95
C LEU A 114 -23.23 7.70 -6.73
N ARG A 115 -23.40 7.17 -7.94
CA ARG A 115 -22.27 6.77 -8.80
C ARG A 115 -21.33 7.93 -9.11
N ALA A 116 -21.86 9.13 -9.33
CA ALA A 116 -21.04 10.33 -9.57
C ALA A 116 -20.20 10.71 -8.34
N ARG A 117 -20.75 10.56 -7.13
CA ARG A 117 -20.02 10.76 -5.87
C ARG A 117 -18.91 9.71 -5.71
N ASP A 118 -19.23 8.44 -5.91
CA ASP A 118 -18.25 7.35 -5.83
C ASP A 118 -17.09 7.54 -6.82
N ALA A 119 -17.40 8.01 -8.04
CA ALA A 119 -16.40 8.32 -9.06
C ALA A 119 -15.50 9.50 -8.66
N ARG A 120 -16.03 10.53 -8.00
CA ARG A 120 -15.22 11.63 -7.46
C ARG A 120 -14.30 11.12 -6.36
N ASP A 121 -14.79 10.30 -5.46
CA ASP A 121 -13.99 9.75 -4.37
C ASP A 121 -12.89 8.82 -4.89
N ALA A 122 -13.18 8.04 -5.94
CA ALA A 122 -12.18 7.30 -6.70
C ALA A 122 -11.11 8.22 -7.28
N ALA A 123 -11.49 9.30 -7.97
CA ALA A 123 -10.54 10.26 -8.54
C ALA A 123 -9.66 10.92 -7.46
N ILE A 124 -10.19 11.16 -6.26
CA ILE A 124 -9.41 11.66 -5.12
C ILE A 124 -8.38 10.63 -4.64
N ARG A 125 -8.79 9.36 -4.52
CA ARG A 125 -7.86 8.27 -4.18
C ARG A 125 -6.77 8.13 -5.24
N ASP A 126 -7.11 8.21 -6.52
CA ASP A 126 -6.16 8.13 -7.63
C ASP A 126 -5.14 9.28 -7.57
N LEU A 127 -5.56 10.49 -7.23
CA LEU A 127 -4.64 11.61 -7.01
C LEU A 127 -3.67 11.32 -5.85
N ARG A 128 -4.17 10.73 -4.75
CA ARG A 128 -3.31 10.37 -3.61
C ARG A 128 -2.26 9.34 -4.04
N ILE A 129 -2.66 8.31 -4.80
CA ILE A 129 -1.74 7.30 -5.34
C ILE A 129 -0.72 7.95 -6.27
N ALA A 130 -1.14 8.83 -7.19
CA ALA A 130 -0.23 9.51 -8.11
C ALA A 130 0.79 10.42 -7.37
N VAL A 131 0.38 11.06 -6.28
CA VAL A 131 1.29 11.82 -5.42
C VAL A 131 2.31 10.89 -4.74
N LEU A 132 1.88 9.75 -4.23
CA LEU A 132 2.78 8.78 -3.61
C LEU A 132 3.78 8.21 -4.63
N ASP A 133 3.31 7.85 -5.83
CA ASP A 133 4.16 7.38 -6.93
C ASP A 133 5.22 8.41 -7.30
N TYR A 134 4.83 9.69 -7.45
CA TYR A 134 5.77 10.79 -7.67
C TYR A 134 6.85 10.88 -6.57
N LEU A 135 6.47 10.77 -5.30
CA LEU A 135 7.42 10.79 -4.19
C LEU A 135 8.35 9.58 -4.20
N LEU A 136 7.84 8.41 -4.59
CA LEU A 136 8.64 7.20 -4.72
C LEU A 136 9.67 7.33 -5.85
N THR A 137 9.23 7.69 -7.06
CA THR A 137 10.09 7.82 -8.24
C THR A 137 11.15 8.91 -8.07
N THR A 138 10.85 9.99 -7.36
CA THR A 138 11.81 11.07 -7.08
C THR A 138 12.71 10.80 -5.86
N GLY A 139 12.50 9.69 -5.15
CA GLY A 139 13.26 9.35 -3.94
C GLY A 139 12.96 10.26 -2.75
N GLN A 140 11.85 11.00 -2.77
CA GLN A 140 11.44 11.91 -1.70
C GLN A 140 10.52 11.24 -0.67
N MET A 141 10.03 10.04 -0.96
CA MET A 141 9.19 9.28 -0.04
C MET A 141 9.96 8.91 1.23
N ARG A 142 9.35 9.18 2.39
CA ARG A 142 9.88 8.80 3.70
C ARG A 142 8.95 7.78 4.34
N VAL A 143 9.53 6.78 5.00
CA VAL A 143 8.80 5.72 5.70
C VAL A 143 9.34 5.64 7.13
N THR A 144 8.42 5.50 8.08
CA THR A 144 8.73 5.31 9.51
C THR A 144 9.20 3.88 9.78
N ALA A 145 9.77 3.63 10.97
CA ALA A 145 10.19 2.28 11.36
C ALA A 145 9.02 1.27 11.36
N ASP A 146 7.79 1.75 11.57
CA ASP A 146 6.56 0.96 11.57
C ASP A 146 6.02 0.67 10.15
N GLY A 147 6.77 1.06 9.11
CA GLY A 147 6.38 0.86 7.71
C GLY A 147 5.35 1.87 7.19
N MET A 148 4.95 2.85 8.01
CA MET A 148 3.97 3.87 7.62
C MET A 148 4.62 5.02 6.87
N PHE A 149 3.93 5.54 5.86
CA PHE A 149 4.36 6.72 5.11
C PHE A 149 4.47 7.95 6.01
N GLN A 150 5.60 8.64 5.93
CA GLN A 150 5.83 9.89 6.63
C GLN A 150 5.56 11.06 5.67
N PRO A 151 4.53 11.89 5.93
CA PRO A 151 4.25 13.06 5.10
C PRO A 151 5.42 14.04 5.07
N LEU A 152 5.62 14.64 3.90
CA LEU A 152 6.45 15.84 3.75
C LEU A 152 5.75 17.04 4.40
N GLY A 153 6.52 18.05 4.81
CA GLY A 153 5.98 19.28 5.37
C GLY A 153 4.94 19.91 4.45
N GLY A 154 3.74 20.14 4.96
CA GLY A 154 2.59 20.67 4.18
C GLY A 154 1.67 19.59 3.58
N MET A 155 2.03 18.31 3.61
CA MET A 155 1.11 17.23 3.26
C MET A 155 0.31 16.79 4.48
N LYS A 156 -1.01 17.01 4.46
CA LYS A 156 -1.91 16.50 5.49
C LYS A 156 -2.34 15.08 5.10
N LEU A 157 -1.92 14.08 5.87
CA LEU A 157 -2.68 12.82 5.89
C LEU A 157 -3.99 13.16 6.58
N ILE A 158 -5.10 13.05 5.85
CA ILE A 158 -6.40 12.92 6.48
C ILE A 158 -6.36 11.51 7.07
N PRO A 159 -6.33 11.35 8.41
CA PRO A 159 -6.42 10.03 9.01
C PRO A 159 -7.64 9.34 8.41
N ASP A 160 -7.55 8.04 8.09
CA ASP A 160 -8.76 7.27 7.82
C ASP A 160 -9.70 7.53 8.99
N GLU A 161 -10.80 8.20 8.68
CA GLU A 161 -11.87 8.43 9.63
C GLU A 161 -12.34 7.02 9.98
N THR A 162 -11.89 6.53 11.14
CA THR A 162 -12.41 5.33 11.79
C THR A 162 -13.90 5.32 11.50
N PRO A 163 -14.47 4.29 10.86
CA PRO A 163 -15.79 4.38 10.25
C PRO A 163 -16.77 4.92 11.28
N GLU A 164 -17.08 6.21 11.16
CA GLU A 164 -18.07 6.85 12.01
C GLU A 164 -19.37 6.22 11.57
N ASN A 165 -19.88 5.36 12.45
CA ASN A 165 -21.18 4.74 12.41
C ASN A 165 -22.18 5.76 11.85
N HIS A 166 -22.68 5.53 10.64
CA HIS A 166 -23.74 6.33 10.02
C HIS A 166 -25.02 6.19 10.85
N THR A 167 -25.06 6.89 11.99
CA THR A 167 -26.28 7.05 12.76
C THR A 167 -27.08 8.11 12.03
N GLN A 168 -28.14 7.63 11.38
CA GLN A 168 -29.28 8.39 10.87
C GLN A 168 -29.54 9.65 11.72
N PRO A 169 -29.85 10.83 11.13
CA PRO A 169 -30.20 12.00 11.92
C PRO A 169 -31.48 11.72 12.73
N ASN A 170 -31.28 11.53 14.03
CA ASN A 170 -32.31 11.58 15.05
C ASN A 170 -32.81 13.02 15.17
N ASN A 171 -33.90 13.27 14.46
CA ASN A 171 -34.82 14.38 14.65
C ASN A 171 -35.39 14.34 16.08
N THR A 172 -34.79 15.12 16.97
CA THR A 172 -35.45 15.54 18.20
C THR A 172 -35.03 16.96 18.52
N THR A 173 -35.85 17.92 18.09
CA THR A 173 -36.07 19.16 18.84
C THR A 173 -37.45 19.66 18.45
N ASN A 174 -38.33 19.70 19.45
CA ASN A 174 -39.43 20.63 19.73
C ASN A 174 -40.34 19.88 20.72
N GLU A 175 -40.70 20.36 21.89
CA GLU A 175 -40.57 21.66 22.52
C GLU A 175 -40.81 21.45 24.01
N SER A 176 -40.17 22.29 24.81
CA SER A 176 -40.36 22.42 26.24
C SER A 176 -41.77 22.93 26.59
N LEU A 177 -42.55 22.15 27.33
CA LEU A 177 -43.58 22.61 28.28
C LEU A 177 -43.47 21.66 29.47
N GLU A 178 -42.87 22.07 30.58
CA GLU A 178 -43.46 22.85 31.67
C GLU A 178 -43.64 21.93 32.89
N ASN A 179 -43.20 22.45 34.04
CA ASN A 179 -42.91 21.74 35.28
C ASN A 179 -44.15 21.10 35.92
N ALA A 180 -43.98 19.93 36.55
CA ALA A 180 -44.00 19.77 38.02
C ALA A 180 -44.61 18.43 38.51
N ASP A 181 -43.80 17.75 39.33
CA ASP A 181 -44.11 16.88 40.48
C ASP A 181 -44.56 15.40 40.28
N PRO A 182 -43.96 14.42 41.00
CA PRO A 182 -44.29 12.99 40.91
C PRO A 182 -45.12 12.49 42.11
N GLY A 183 -46.11 11.62 41.85
CA GLY A 183 -46.80 10.84 42.88
C GLY A 183 -47.86 9.89 42.28
N PRO A 184 -48.15 8.72 42.91
CA PRO A 184 -48.25 7.46 42.17
C PRO A 184 -49.64 6.78 42.22
N GLU A 185 -49.77 5.72 41.41
CA GLU A 185 -50.77 4.63 41.44
C GLU A 185 -52.24 4.97 41.15
N GLU A 186 -52.78 4.43 40.05
CA GLU A 186 -54.06 3.71 40.11
C GLU A 186 -54.19 2.65 39.01
N ASN A 187 -54.78 1.53 39.42
CA ASN A 187 -54.91 0.22 38.77
C ASN A 187 -56.31 0.06 38.15
N SER A 188 -56.48 -1.00 37.33
CA SER A 188 -57.73 -1.65 36.85
C SER A 188 -58.14 -1.19 35.44
N GLN A 189 -58.43 -2.03 34.43
CA GLN A 189 -59.09 -3.35 34.33
C GLN A 189 -58.53 -4.07 33.06
N VAL A 190 -58.10 -5.34 33.03
CA VAL A 190 -58.81 -6.66 33.04
C VAL A 190 -60.07 -6.73 32.15
N ILE A 191 -60.04 -7.52 31.07
CA ILE A 191 -60.80 -8.79 30.84
C ILE A 191 -60.16 -9.57 29.64
N PRO A 192 -60.11 -10.91 29.66
CA PRO A 192 -59.34 -11.77 28.74
C PRO A 192 -60.20 -12.46 27.66
N GLY A 193 -59.54 -13.13 26.71
CA GLY A 193 -60.16 -14.05 25.75
C GLY A 193 -59.13 -14.99 25.14
N ASP A 194 -59.11 -16.22 25.65
CA ASP A 194 -58.34 -17.40 25.17
C ASP A 194 -58.97 -18.06 23.93
N LEU A 195 -58.20 -19.02 23.37
CA LEU A 195 -58.56 -20.13 22.46
C LEU A 195 -58.57 -19.74 20.97
N GLU A 196 -57.95 -20.42 19.99
CA GLU A 196 -57.55 -21.83 19.78
C GLU A 196 -56.51 -21.83 18.62
N GLU A 197 -55.33 -22.43 18.77
CA GLU A 197 -54.93 -23.71 18.16
C GLU A 197 -55.67 -24.15 16.87
N THR A 198 -54.98 -24.10 15.72
CA THR A 198 -55.07 -25.18 14.71
C THR A 198 -53.70 -25.48 14.10
N GLU A 199 -53.35 -26.75 14.27
CA GLU A 199 -52.28 -27.57 13.72
C GLU A 199 -51.87 -27.32 12.25
N SER A 200 -50.59 -27.58 11.96
CA SER A 200 -50.15 -28.72 11.11
C SER A 200 -48.81 -28.40 10.41
N GLY A 201 -47.75 -29.15 10.76
CA GLY A 201 -46.44 -29.15 10.09
C GLY A 201 -46.44 -29.90 8.73
N PRO A 202 -45.32 -30.49 8.25
CA PRO A 202 -43.99 -30.56 8.84
C PRO A 202 -42.80 -30.27 7.88
N THR A 203 -41.63 -30.19 8.51
CA THR A 203 -40.24 -30.34 8.07
C THR A 203 -39.98 -31.42 7.00
N VAL A 204 -38.94 -31.25 6.15
CA VAL A 204 -37.76 -32.16 6.00
C VAL A 204 -36.90 -31.87 4.74
N GLN A 205 -35.62 -31.55 5.00
CA GLN A 205 -34.35 -32.07 4.40
C GLN A 205 -34.00 -31.83 2.91
N THR A 206 -32.88 -31.14 2.66
CA THR A 206 -31.57 -31.64 2.17
C THR A 206 -31.59 -32.40 0.84
N GLU A 207 -30.86 -31.91 -0.15
CA GLU A 207 -29.70 -32.60 -0.76
C GLU A 207 -29.15 -31.77 -1.92
N GLY A 208 -27.83 -31.61 -1.95
CA GLY A 208 -27.12 -31.10 -3.11
C GLY A 208 -27.02 -32.17 -4.19
N VAL A 209 -27.04 -31.76 -5.46
CA VAL A 209 -26.48 -32.54 -6.56
C VAL A 209 -25.76 -31.60 -7.51
N ASN A 210 -24.45 -31.79 -7.57
CA ASN A 210 -23.52 -31.31 -8.58
C ASN A 210 -23.62 -32.26 -9.79
N VAL A 211 -23.83 -31.75 -11.01
CA VAL A 211 -23.45 -32.46 -12.25
C VAL A 211 -22.88 -31.47 -13.26
N ASN A 212 -21.68 -31.82 -13.67
CA ASN A 212 -20.76 -31.22 -14.62
C ASN A 212 -21.07 -31.64 -16.07
N GLU A 213 -20.43 -30.97 -17.04
CA GLU A 213 -20.23 -31.36 -18.45
C GLU A 213 -21.50 -31.38 -19.36
N ASN A 214 -21.48 -30.94 -20.63
CA ASN A 214 -20.41 -31.08 -21.61
C ASN A 214 -20.57 -30.14 -22.84
N GLN A 215 -19.40 -29.86 -23.40
CA GLN A 215 -18.99 -29.41 -24.74
C GLN A 215 -19.99 -29.42 -25.92
N SER A 216 -19.89 -28.36 -26.74
CA SER A 216 -19.52 -28.44 -28.17
C SER A 216 -18.90 -27.12 -28.62
#